data_AF-A0ABD7HHA9-F1
#
_entry.id   AF-A0ABD7HHA9-F1
#
_cell.length_a   1.000
_cell.length_b   1.000
_cell.length_c   1.000
_cell.angle_alpha   90.00
_cell.angle_beta   90.00
_cell.angle_gamma   90.00
#
_symmetry.space_group_name_H-M   'P 1'
#
loop_
_entity.id
_entity.type
_entity.pdbx_description
1 polymer ?
#
loop_
_entity_poly.entity_id
_entity_poly.type
_entity_poly.pdbx_seq_one_letter_code
_entity_poly.pdbx_strand_id
1 'polypeptide(L)'
;MTSGIDNWRNSFVELVARMAASPEIQISYLQELGVGTDELALEFDSLYVPERLSLTDQQSVYALDVDRLLAAMSEASDVGQWSYEGLQLDARWGEVRLLAAKLLTSLRVSQ
;
A
#
# COMPACT_ATOMS: atom_id res chain seq x y z
N MET A 1 5.84 -27.70 -5.69
CA MET A 1 4.69 -26.96 -5.11
C MET A 1 5.14 -25.51 -4.87
N THR A 2 5.20 -24.69 -5.93
CA THR A 2 5.62 -23.27 -5.89
C THR A 2 4.44 -22.31 -5.87
N SER A 3 3.22 -22.82 -6.09
CA SER A 3 2.01 -22.02 -6.35
C SER A 3 1.54 -21.11 -5.20
N GLY A 4 2.04 -21.28 -3.98
CA GLY A 4 1.63 -20.46 -2.83
C GLY A 4 2.47 -19.20 -2.61
N ILE A 5 3.77 -19.24 -2.90
CA ILE A 5 4.69 -18.11 -2.69
C ILE A 5 4.56 -17.11 -3.85
N ASP A 6 4.47 -17.62 -5.09
CA ASP A 6 4.30 -16.78 -6.28
C ASP A 6 2.98 -15.99 -6.21
N ASN A 7 1.91 -16.58 -5.65
CA ASN A 7 0.64 -15.89 -5.47
C ASN A 7 0.74 -14.74 -4.46
N TRP A 8 1.46 -14.95 -3.34
CA TRP A 8 1.58 -13.93 -2.29
C TRP A 8 2.33 -12.69 -2.76
N ARG A 9 3.50 -12.89 -3.40
CA ARG A 9 4.30 -11.76 -3.91
C ARG A 9 3.55 -11.02 -5.02
N ASN A 10 2.83 -11.72 -5.89
CA ASN A 10 2.02 -11.08 -6.93
C ASN A 10 0.89 -10.24 -6.33
N SER A 11 0.15 -10.76 -5.34
CA SER A 11 -0.88 -9.99 -4.64
C SER A 11 -0.30 -8.75 -3.96
N PHE A 12 0.88 -8.86 -3.35
CA PHE A 12 1.57 -7.70 -2.78
C PHE A 12 1.95 -6.66 -3.85
N VAL A 13 2.47 -7.09 -5.00
CA VAL A 13 2.81 -6.20 -6.12
C VAL A 13 1.56 -5.49 -6.67
N GLU A 14 0.44 -6.21 -6.80
CA GLU A 14 -0.84 -5.64 -7.24
C GLU A 14 -1.37 -4.61 -6.24
N LEU A 15 -1.32 -4.92 -4.95
CA LEU A 15 -1.64 -3.96 -3.89
C LEU A 15 -0.75 -2.72 -3.96
N VAL A 16 0.57 -2.89 -4.03
CA VAL A 16 1.51 -1.75 -4.10
C VAL A 16 1.24 -0.91 -5.35
N ALA A 17 0.83 -1.51 -6.46
CA ALA A 17 0.39 -0.78 -7.65
C ALA A 17 -0.87 0.05 -7.41
N ARG A 18 -1.86 -0.48 -6.66
CA ARG A 18 -3.04 0.29 -6.23
C ARG A 18 -2.68 1.41 -5.26
N MET A 19 -1.79 1.16 -4.31
CA MET A 19 -1.32 2.18 -3.37
C MET A 19 -0.55 3.31 -4.05
N ALA A 20 0.13 3.03 -5.17
CA ALA A 20 0.83 4.04 -5.97
C ALA A 20 -0.07 4.80 -6.96
N ALA A 21 -1.30 4.34 -7.17
CA ALA A 21 -2.21 4.93 -8.15
C ALA A 21 -2.72 6.31 -7.71
N SER A 22 -3.33 7.06 -8.63
CA SER A 22 -3.93 8.35 -8.31
C SER A 22 -5.11 8.18 -7.34
N PRO A 23 -5.48 9.22 -6.58
CA PRO A 23 -6.63 9.16 -5.68
C PRO A 23 -7.91 8.69 -6.37
N GLU A 24 -8.15 9.10 -7.61
CA GLU A 24 -9.35 8.74 -8.37
C GLU A 24 -9.42 7.24 -8.65
N ILE A 25 -8.28 6.62 -8.98
CA ILE A 25 -8.20 5.17 -9.22
C ILE A 25 -8.40 4.41 -7.90
N GLN A 26 -7.78 4.88 -6.81
CA GLN A 26 -7.94 4.30 -5.48
C GLN A 26 -9.39 4.35 -5.03
N ILE A 27 -10.06 5.50 -5.20
CA ILE A 27 -11.46 5.68 -4.84
C ILE A 27 -12.36 4.78 -5.67
N SER A 28 -12.17 4.70 -7.00
CA SER A 28 -12.96 3.80 -7.85
C SER A 28 -12.87 2.36 -7.37
N TYR A 29 -11.66 1.87 -7.08
CA TYR A 29 -11.43 0.53 -6.56
C TYR A 29 -12.21 0.27 -5.26
N LEU A 30 -12.12 1.19 -4.30
CA LEU A 30 -12.77 1.05 -2.99
C LEU A 30 -14.30 1.12 -3.10
N GLN A 31 -14.81 1.99 -3.99
CA GLN A 31 -16.25 2.11 -4.25
C GLN A 31 -16.81 0.85 -4.93
N GLU A 32 -16.07 0.27 -5.87
CA GLU A 32 -16.44 -1.00 -6.52
C GLU A 32 -16.56 -2.15 -5.52
N LEU A 33 -15.71 -2.16 -4.48
CA LEU A 33 -15.76 -3.14 -3.40
C LEU A 33 -16.76 -2.81 -2.29
N GLY A 34 -17.24 -1.56 -2.21
CA GLY A 34 -18.15 -1.10 -1.16
C GLY A 34 -17.49 -0.98 0.22
N VAL A 35 -16.20 -0.62 0.26
CA VAL A 35 -15.37 -0.55 1.49
C VAL A 35 -14.80 0.86 1.73
N GLY A 36 -14.34 1.11 2.97
CA GLY A 36 -13.70 2.37 3.38
C GLY A 36 -12.26 2.50 2.89
N THR A 37 -11.64 3.68 3.08
CA THR A 37 -10.26 3.93 2.62
C THR A 37 -9.20 3.27 3.50
N ASP A 38 -9.57 2.89 4.72
CA ASP A 38 -8.80 2.05 5.62
C ASP A 38 -8.49 0.68 5.02
N GLU A 39 -9.30 0.17 4.08
CA GLU A 39 -9.04 -1.09 3.39
C GLU A 39 -7.66 -1.13 2.69
N LEU A 40 -7.18 -0.01 2.13
CA LEU A 40 -5.84 0.03 1.54
C LEU A 40 -4.73 -0.23 2.58
N ALA A 41 -4.93 0.24 3.81
CA ALA A 41 -3.99 0.01 4.90
C ALA A 41 -4.11 -1.41 5.44
N LEU A 42 -5.33 -1.93 5.58
CA LEU A 42 -5.61 -3.30 6.04
C LEU A 42 -5.08 -4.35 5.06
N GLU A 43 -5.27 -4.15 3.75
CA GLU A 43 -4.69 -5.02 2.72
C GLU A 43 -3.16 -5.01 2.79
N PHE A 44 -2.55 -3.84 3.07
CA PHE A 44 -1.10 -3.71 3.20
C PHE A 44 -0.57 -4.47 4.41
N ASP A 45 -1.15 -4.26 5.59
CA ASP A 45 -0.79 -5.00 6.81
C ASP A 45 -0.94 -6.52 6.62
N SER A 46 -2.02 -6.95 5.94
CA SER A 46 -2.27 -8.36 5.64
C SER A 46 -1.23 -8.98 4.70
N LEU A 47 -0.78 -8.26 3.67
CA LEU A 47 0.14 -8.77 2.65
C LEU A 47 1.62 -8.50 2.96
N TYR A 48 1.94 -7.52 3.81
CA TYR A 48 3.30 -7.16 4.18
C TYR A 48 3.88 -8.15 5.21
N VAL A 49 4.24 -9.34 4.72
CA VAL A 49 4.91 -10.39 5.50
C VAL A 49 6.32 -10.57 4.93
N PRO A 50 7.36 -9.92 5.52
CA PRO A 50 8.70 -9.86 4.94
C PRO A 50 9.29 -11.22 4.54
N GLU A 51 9.06 -12.26 5.35
CA GLU A 51 9.55 -13.62 5.12
C GLU A 51 8.93 -14.28 3.88
N ARG A 52 7.73 -13.83 3.46
CA ARG A 52 7.03 -14.33 2.26
C ARG A 52 7.35 -13.52 1.01
N LEU A 53 7.86 -12.30 1.17
CA LEU A 53 8.05 -11.39 0.06
C LEU A 53 9.43 -11.50 -0.57
N SER A 54 10.47 -11.93 0.16
CA SER A 54 11.86 -11.97 -0.36
C SER A 54 12.27 -10.63 -0.98
N LEU A 55 12.02 -9.54 -0.25
CA LEU A 55 12.39 -8.19 -0.66
C LEU A 55 13.90 -7.99 -0.56
N THR A 56 14.47 -7.19 -1.46
CA THR A 56 15.83 -6.66 -1.28
C THR A 56 15.87 -5.68 -0.10
N ASP A 57 17.05 -5.34 0.40
CA ASP A 57 17.20 -4.35 1.49
C ASP A 57 16.51 -3.02 1.12
N GLN A 58 16.69 -2.56 -0.11
CA GLN A 58 16.09 -1.31 -0.57
C GLN A 58 14.56 -1.40 -0.68
N GLN A 59 14.03 -2.52 -1.17
CA GLN A 59 12.58 -2.77 -1.21
C GLN A 59 11.99 -2.83 0.21
N SER A 60 12.73 -3.45 1.14
CA SER A 60 12.32 -3.56 2.54
C SER A 60 12.25 -2.20 3.22
N VAL A 61 13.20 -1.29 2.92
CA VAL A 61 13.14 0.10 3.42
C VAL A 61 11.89 0.81 2.94
N TYR A 62 11.58 0.74 1.64
CA TYR A 62 10.36 1.39 1.13
C TYR A 62 9.07 0.81 1.70
N ALA A 63 8.99 -0.52 1.83
CA ALA A 63 7.82 -1.17 2.41
C ALA A 63 7.64 -0.78 3.89
N LEU A 64 8.73 -0.74 4.66
CA LEU A 64 8.73 -0.33 6.06
C LEU A 64 8.36 1.15 6.24
N ASP A 65 8.77 2.03 5.32
CA ASP A 65 8.41 3.44 5.38
C ASP A 65 6.90 3.65 5.09
N VAL A 66 6.32 2.85 4.18
CA VAL A 66 4.85 2.82 3.97
C VAL A 66 4.14 2.34 5.24
N ASP A 67 4.58 1.21 5.81
CA ASP A 67 4.02 0.63 7.03
C ASP A 67 3.98 1.63 8.19
N ARG A 68 5.13 2.26 8.47
CA ARG A 68 5.26 3.27 9.53
C ARG A 68 4.35 4.47 9.32
N LEU A 69 4.19 4.93 8.08
CA LEU A 69 3.33 6.07 7.77
C LEU A 69 1.86 5.72 7.99
N LEU A 70 1.42 4.53 7.56
CA LEU A 70 0.07 4.04 7.82
C LEU A 70 -0.20 3.86 9.32
N ALA A 71 0.74 3.29 10.07
CA ALA A 71 0.64 3.17 11.52
C ALA A 71 0.52 4.55 12.20
N ALA A 72 1.35 5.51 11.80
CA ALA A 72 1.28 6.88 12.32
C ALA A 72 -0.05 7.58 11.99
N MET A 73 -0.66 7.30 10.83
CA MET A 73 -1.99 7.79 10.49
C MET A 73 -3.11 7.18 11.36
N SER A 74 -2.95 5.91 11.76
CA SER A 74 -3.88 5.21 12.66
C SER A 74 -3.76 5.69 14.11
N GLU A 75 -2.56 6.06 14.54
CA GLU A 75 -2.31 6.57 15.90
C GLU A 75 -2.65 8.06 16.06
N ALA A 76 -2.64 8.82 14.97
CA ALA A 76 -3.02 10.23 14.97
C ALA A 76 -4.51 10.42 15.26
N SER A 77 -4.86 11.58 15.84
CA SER A 77 -6.26 11.98 15.99
C SER A 77 -7.01 11.85 14.66
N ASP A 78 -8.22 11.31 14.71
CA ASP A 78 -9.08 11.25 13.53
C ASP A 78 -9.52 12.66 13.15
N VAL A 79 -8.95 13.15 12.06
CA VAL A 79 -9.25 14.44 11.42
C VAL A 79 -9.85 14.22 10.04
N GLY A 80 -10.34 13.00 9.75
CA GLY A 80 -10.91 12.61 8.47
C GLY A 80 -9.92 11.99 7.49
N GLN A 81 -8.72 11.60 7.93
CA GLN A 81 -7.70 10.98 7.07
C GLN A 81 -8.14 9.65 6.43
N TRP A 82 -9.08 8.95 7.06
CA TRP A 82 -9.67 7.70 6.58
C TRP A 82 -11.00 7.89 5.83
N SER A 83 -11.29 9.12 5.39
CA SER A 83 -12.40 9.40 4.48
C SER A 83 -11.94 9.42 3.02
N TYR A 84 -12.86 9.36 2.06
CA TYR A 84 -12.53 9.56 0.64
C TYR A 84 -11.95 10.96 0.38
N GLU A 85 -12.43 11.98 1.07
CA GLU A 85 -11.85 13.33 0.99
C GLU A 85 -10.41 13.35 1.53
N GLY A 86 -10.16 12.67 2.67
CA GLY A 86 -8.83 12.47 3.24
C GLY A 86 -7.89 11.75 2.27
N LEU A 87 -8.35 10.70 1.61
CA LEU A 87 -7.57 9.97 0.60
C LEU A 87 -7.11 10.87 -0.57
N GLN A 88 -7.90 11.89 -0.92
CA GLN A 88 -7.56 12.89 -1.94
C GLN A 88 -6.66 14.00 -1.42
N LEU A 89 -6.95 14.55 -0.23
CA LEU A 89 -6.42 15.84 0.22
C LEU A 89 -5.36 15.73 1.31
N ASP A 90 -5.35 14.66 2.11
CA ASP A 90 -4.36 14.49 3.17
C ASP A 90 -2.97 14.25 2.54
N ALA A 91 -2.01 15.10 2.91
CA ALA A 91 -0.65 15.04 2.41
C ALA A 91 0.02 13.68 2.67
N ARG A 92 -0.34 13.01 3.78
CA ARG A 92 0.21 11.70 4.15
C ARG A 92 -0.18 10.62 3.14
N TRP A 93 -1.40 10.66 2.59
CA TRP A 93 -1.78 9.77 1.48
C TRP A 93 -0.96 10.05 0.20
N GLY A 94 -0.58 11.31 -0.02
CA GLY A 94 0.37 11.67 -1.07
C GLY A 94 1.76 11.04 -0.86
N GLU A 95 2.24 11.04 0.37
CA GLU A 95 3.51 10.39 0.74
C GLU A 95 3.43 8.86 0.63
N VAL A 96 2.32 8.24 1.05
CA VAL A 96 2.05 6.80 0.84
C VAL A 96 2.14 6.46 -0.65
N ARG A 97 1.46 7.21 -1.52
CA ARG A 97 1.52 7.01 -2.97
C ARG A 97 2.94 7.13 -3.52
N LEU A 98 3.71 8.11 -3.07
CA LEU A 98 5.09 8.32 -3.50
C LEU A 98 6.01 7.15 -3.09
N LEU A 99 5.91 6.68 -1.84
CA LEU A 99 6.70 5.56 -1.33
C LEU A 99 6.30 4.26 -2.03
N ALA A 100 5.00 4.01 -2.21
CA ALA A 100 4.48 2.88 -2.96
C ALA A 100 4.96 2.89 -4.42
N ALA A 101 5.01 4.04 -5.07
CA ALA A 101 5.54 4.16 -6.43
C ALA A 101 7.04 3.78 -6.51
N LYS A 102 7.86 4.25 -5.56
CA LYS A 102 9.28 3.86 -5.47
C LYS A 102 9.44 2.36 -5.24
N LEU A 103 8.64 1.80 -4.34
CA LEU A 103 8.60 0.36 -4.09
C LEU A 103 8.22 -0.40 -5.37
N LEU A 104 7.13 -0.03 -6.04
CA LEU A 104 6.65 -0.65 -7.27
C LEU A 104 7.71 -0.66 -8.37
N THR A 105 8.37 0.48 -8.61
CA THR A 105 9.46 0.58 -9.58
C THR A 105 10.57 -0.39 -9.25
N SER A 106 11.00 -0.44 -7.98
CA SER A 106 12.07 -1.35 -7.55
C SER A 106 11.68 -2.84 -7.66
N LEU A 107 10.41 -3.18 -7.46
CA LEU A 107 9.87 -4.54 -7.60
C LEU A 107 9.84 -4.99 -9.06
N ARG A 108 9.53 -4.08 -9.99
CA ARG A 108 9.45 -4.37 -11.44
C ARG A 108 10.81 -4.46 -12.13
N VAL A 109 11.81 -3.73 -11.65
CA VAL A 109 13.18 -3.78 -12.19
C VAL A 109 13.93 -5.04 -11.75
N SER A 110 13.46 -5.70 -10.69
CA SER A 110 14.09 -6.90 -10.12
C SER A 110 13.47 -8.22 -10.61
N GLN A 111 12.67 -8.19 -11.70
CA GLN A 111 12.13 -9.37 -12.37
C GLN A 111 13.04 -9.86 -13.49
#